data_AF-A0A4U9HA22-F1
#
_entry.id   AF-A0A4U9HA22-F1
#
_cell.length_a   1.000
_cell.length_b   1.000
_cell.length_c   1.000
_cell.angle_alpha   90.00
_cell.angle_beta   90.00
_cell.angle_gamma   90.00
#
_symmetry.space_group_name_H-M   'P 1'
#
loop_
_entity.id
_entity.type
_entity.pdbx_description
1 polymer ?
#
loop_
_entity_poly.entity_id
_entity_poly.type
_entity_poly.pdbx_seq_one_letter_code
_entity_poly.pdbx_strand_id
1 'polypeptide(L)'
;MVAELTALRDQIDEVDKALLDLLAKRLHLVAEVGEVKSRYGLPVYVPEREAAMLASRRQEAETLGVPPDLIEDILRRVMRESYTSENDKGFKTLCPQLRPIVIIGGNGQMGRLFNRLLTLSGYQVKVLDQQDWPQAESLLSDAGMVIVSVPIHVTEQVIGRLPKLPDDCILVDLASVKNPPLQAMLSAHSGPVLGLHPMFGPDVGSVAKQVVVYCDGRQPEAYQWLLEQLQVWGARLHRISAVEHDQNMAFIQALRHFATFAYGLHLAEENVQLEQLLALSSPIYRLELAMVGAAVCTGSAAVRRYYYVLGR
;
A
#
# COMPACT_ATOMS: atom_id res chain seq x y z
N MET A 1 40.58 -2.53 -34.49
CA MET A 1 40.05 -3.31 -33.35
C MET A 1 39.90 -2.49 -32.06
N VAL A 2 40.96 -2.14 -31.31
CA VAL A 2 40.78 -1.39 -30.03
C VAL A 2 40.22 0.01 -30.27
N ALA A 3 40.73 0.76 -31.27
CA ALA A 3 40.25 2.11 -31.58
C ALA A 3 38.80 2.14 -32.12
N GLU A 4 38.42 1.18 -32.96
CA GLU A 4 37.04 1.05 -33.48
C GLU A 4 36.05 0.70 -32.36
N LEU A 5 36.47 -0.19 -31.44
CA LEU A 5 35.66 -0.53 -30.27
C LEU A 5 35.47 0.67 -29.34
N THR A 6 36.51 1.48 -29.12
CA THR A 6 36.41 2.72 -28.34
C THR A 6 35.46 3.70 -29.00
N ALA A 7 35.58 3.94 -30.31
CA ALA A 7 34.69 4.87 -31.03
C ALA A 7 33.21 4.44 -30.99
N LEU A 8 32.94 3.13 -31.02
CA LEU A 8 31.57 2.61 -30.85
C LEU A 8 31.06 2.78 -29.41
N ARG A 9 31.93 2.59 -28.40
CA ARG A 9 31.58 2.83 -26.99
C ARG A 9 31.27 4.30 -26.73
N ASP A 10 32.06 5.21 -27.29
CA ASP A 10 31.81 6.65 -27.17
C ASP A 10 30.44 7.03 -27.78
N GLN A 11 30.06 6.40 -28.90
CA GLN A 11 28.72 6.60 -29.49
C GLN A 11 27.59 6.02 -28.60
N ILE A 12 27.81 4.87 -27.97
CA ILE A 12 26.85 4.31 -27.00
C ILE A 12 26.68 5.25 -25.80
N ASP A 13 27.79 5.78 -25.27
CA ASP A 13 27.76 6.71 -24.14
C ASP A 13 26.97 7.99 -24.46
N GLU A 14 27.07 8.50 -25.70
CA GLU A 14 26.26 9.64 -26.14
C GLU A 14 24.76 9.31 -26.25
N VAL A 15 24.41 8.10 -26.71
CA VAL A 15 23.02 7.62 -26.73
C VAL A 15 22.48 7.47 -25.29
N ASP A 16 23.29 6.93 -24.38
CA ASP A 16 22.90 6.74 -22.97
C ASP A 16 22.70 8.09 -22.27
N LYS A 17 23.53 9.11 -22.56
CA LYS A 17 23.31 10.48 -22.08
C LYS A 17 22.00 11.07 -22.61
N ALA A 18 21.72 10.90 -23.90
CA ALA A 18 20.45 11.38 -24.48
C ALA A 18 19.23 10.68 -23.84
N LEU A 19 19.36 9.40 -23.48
CA LEU A 19 18.32 8.68 -22.75
C LEU A 19 18.07 9.29 -21.36
N LEU A 20 19.13 9.66 -20.64
CA LEU A 20 19.00 10.34 -19.34
C LEU A 20 18.26 11.68 -19.46
N ASP A 21 18.59 12.49 -20.47
CA ASP A 21 17.91 13.76 -20.72
C ASP A 21 16.42 13.58 -21.03
N LEU A 22 16.08 12.55 -21.82
CA LEU A 22 14.69 12.20 -22.12
C LEU A 22 13.92 11.73 -20.88
N LEU A 23 14.56 10.96 -20.01
CA LEU A 23 13.98 10.52 -18.74
C LEU A 23 13.74 11.72 -17.81
N ALA A 24 14.70 12.63 -17.68
CA ALA A 24 14.55 13.84 -16.89
C ALA A 24 13.39 14.71 -17.40
N LYS A 25 13.32 14.93 -18.72
CA LYS A 25 12.20 15.65 -19.35
C LYS A 25 10.86 14.97 -19.09
N ARG A 26 10.80 13.64 -19.17
CA ARG A 26 9.57 12.89 -18.88
C ARG A 26 9.14 13.05 -17.43
N LEU A 27 10.06 12.98 -16.47
CA LEU A 27 9.75 13.19 -15.04
C LEU A 27 9.22 14.61 -14.79
N HIS A 28 9.74 15.62 -15.49
CA HIS A 28 9.21 16.98 -15.42
C HIS A 28 7.77 17.07 -15.95
N LEU A 29 7.48 16.49 -17.12
CA LEU A 29 6.13 16.46 -17.68
C LEU A 29 5.14 15.69 -16.80
N VAL A 30 5.58 14.59 -16.19
CA VAL A 30 4.78 13.84 -15.21
C VAL A 30 4.43 14.73 -14.01
N ALA A 31 5.39 15.50 -13.50
CA ALA A 31 5.16 16.40 -12.39
C ALA A 31 4.14 17.50 -12.73
N GLU A 32 4.15 18.05 -13.96
CA GLU A 32 3.12 18.98 -14.45
C GLU A 32 1.75 18.30 -14.59
N VAL A 33 1.71 17.07 -15.11
CA VAL A 33 0.47 16.27 -15.20
C VAL A 33 -0.10 16.01 -13.81
N GLY A 34 0.75 15.73 -12.82
CA GLY A 34 0.35 15.57 -11.42
C GLY A 34 -0.31 16.83 -10.85
N GLU A 35 0.23 18.01 -11.14
CA GLU A 35 -0.36 19.30 -10.72
C GLU A 35 -1.74 19.54 -11.35
N VAL A 36 -1.89 19.22 -12.64
CA VAL A 36 -3.18 19.29 -13.33
C VAL A 36 -4.17 18.29 -12.73
N LYS A 37 -3.78 17.03 -12.57
CA LYS A 37 -4.65 15.99 -11.99
C LYS A 37 -5.09 16.35 -10.58
N SER A 38 -4.17 16.84 -9.74
CA SER A 38 -4.46 17.27 -8.37
C SER A 38 -5.48 18.41 -8.35
N ARG A 39 -5.33 19.41 -9.23
CA ARG A 39 -6.29 20.53 -9.35
C ARG A 39 -7.71 20.06 -9.70
N TYR A 40 -7.84 19.07 -10.59
CA TYR A 40 -9.15 18.58 -11.03
C TYR A 40 -9.68 17.39 -10.20
N GLY A 41 -8.83 16.73 -9.41
CA GLY A 41 -9.20 15.52 -8.66
C GLY A 41 -9.25 14.26 -9.51
N LEU A 42 -8.46 14.23 -10.59
CA LEU A 42 -8.40 13.07 -11.47
C LEU A 42 -7.52 11.98 -10.84
N PRO A 43 -7.86 10.70 -11.00
CA PRO A 43 -7.10 9.61 -10.42
C PRO A 43 -5.67 9.58 -10.97
N VAL A 44 -4.71 9.30 -10.08
CA VAL A 44 -3.29 9.13 -10.45
C VAL A 44 -3.14 7.98 -11.44
N TYR A 45 -3.86 6.88 -11.21
CA TYR A 45 -3.80 5.65 -12.00
C TYR A 45 -5.02 5.48 -12.91
N VAL A 46 -4.79 5.37 -14.22
CA VAL A 46 -5.82 5.10 -15.25
C VAL A 46 -5.38 3.89 -16.10
N PRO A 47 -5.83 2.67 -15.76
CA PRO A 47 -5.33 1.43 -16.38
C PRO A 47 -5.44 1.41 -17.91
N GLU A 48 -6.58 1.86 -18.45
CA GLU A 48 -6.86 1.82 -19.89
C GLU A 48 -5.91 2.72 -20.69
N ARG A 49 -5.61 3.91 -20.15
CA ARG A 49 -4.67 4.85 -20.77
C ARG A 49 -3.25 4.28 -20.82
N GLU A 50 -2.84 3.58 -19.77
CA GLU A 50 -1.53 2.92 -19.75
C GLU A 50 -1.47 1.76 -20.73
N ALA A 51 -2.50 0.92 -20.77
CA ALA A 51 -2.58 -0.19 -21.70
C ALA A 51 -2.53 0.29 -23.16
N ALA A 52 -3.30 1.33 -23.50
CA ALA A 52 -3.30 1.93 -24.84
C ALA A 52 -1.94 2.53 -25.21
N MET A 53 -1.29 3.25 -24.28
CA MET A 53 0.04 3.83 -24.50
C MET A 53 1.09 2.73 -24.73
N LEU A 54 1.11 1.69 -23.89
CA LEU A 54 2.05 0.58 -24.06
C LEU A 54 1.82 -0.15 -25.38
N ALA A 55 0.57 -0.42 -25.76
CA ALA A 55 0.25 -1.06 -27.04
C ALA A 55 0.75 -0.24 -28.24
N SER A 56 0.52 1.08 -28.24
CA SER A 56 1.03 1.99 -29.28
C SER A 56 2.55 1.95 -29.38
N ARG A 57 3.26 2.01 -28.24
CA ARG A 57 4.73 2.03 -28.22
C ARG A 57 5.36 0.69 -28.58
N ARG A 58 4.70 -0.42 -28.29
CA ARG A 58 5.12 -1.74 -28.80
C ARG A 58 5.06 -1.77 -30.33
N GLN A 59 3.98 -1.30 -30.93
CA GLN A 59 3.83 -1.25 -32.39
C GLN A 59 4.88 -0.34 -33.06
N GLU A 60 5.15 0.83 -32.47
CA GLU A 60 6.23 1.73 -32.92
C GLU A 60 7.63 1.10 -32.79
N ALA A 61 7.86 0.29 -31.74
CA ALA A 61 9.14 -0.40 -31.57
C ALA A 61 9.36 -1.47 -32.65
N GLU A 62 8.31 -2.22 -33.03
CA GLU A 62 8.38 -3.21 -34.11
C GLU A 62 8.82 -2.58 -35.44
N THR A 63 8.28 -1.40 -35.79
CA THR A 63 8.63 -0.72 -37.05
C THR A 63 10.07 -0.19 -37.07
N LEU A 64 10.66 0.05 -35.90
CA LEU A 64 12.05 0.51 -35.73
C LEU A 64 13.06 -0.63 -35.52
N GLY A 65 12.60 -1.88 -35.50
CA GLY A 65 13.45 -3.05 -35.23
C GLY A 65 13.89 -3.16 -33.75
N VAL A 66 13.20 -2.47 -32.84
CA VAL A 66 13.42 -2.56 -31.40
C VAL A 66 12.51 -3.66 -30.82
N PRO A 67 13.01 -4.56 -29.97
CA PRO A 67 12.18 -5.58 -29.33
C PRO A 67 11.01 -4.94 -28.54
N PRO A 68 9.75 -5.35 -28.79
CA PRO A 68 8.58 -4.76 -28.12
C PRO A 68 8.60 -4.93 -26.61
N ASP A 69 9.13 -6.06 -26.13
CA ASP A 69 9.20 -6.35 -24.69
C ASP A 69 10.21 -5.42 -23.98
N LEU A 70 11.30 -5.05 -24.66
CA LEU A 70 12.29 -4.11 -24.12
C LEU A 70 11.68 -2.73 -23.86
N ILE A 71 10.96 -2.17 -24.84
CA ILE A 71 10.34 -0.85 -24.67
C ILE A 71 9.23 -0.88 -23.61
N GLU A 72 8.47 -1.97 -23.53
CA GLU A 72 7.45 -2.14 -22.52
C GLU A 72 8.06 -2.17 -21.12
N ASP A 73 9.13 -2.94 -20.91
CA ASP A 73 9.82 -3.04 -19.62
C ASP A 73 10.38 -1.69 -19.17
N ILE A 74 11.04 -0.96 -20.09
CA ILE A 74 11.55 0.39 -19.82
C ILE A 74 10.40 1.32 -19.42
N LEU A 75 9.33 1.39 -20.22
CA LEU A 75 8.21 2.29 -19.94
C LEU A 75 7.50 1.92 -18.63
N ARG A 76 7.32 0.64 -18.32
CA ARG A 76 6.75 0.18 -17.05
C ARG A 76 7.60 0.59 -15.86
N ARG A 77 8.93 0.46 -15.95
CA ARG A 77 9.85 0.89 -14.88
C ARG A 77 9.80 2.39 -14.64
N VAL A 78 9.78 3.18 -15.72
CA VAL A 78 9.74 4.64 -15.67
C VAL A 78 8.38 5.15 -15.17
N MET A 79 7.28 4.52 -15.57
CA MET A 79 5.95 4.80 -15.03
C MET A 79 5.88 4.51 -13.52
N ARG A 80 6.48 3.40 -13.05
CA ARG A 80 6.51 3.10 -11.61
C ARG A 80 7.17 4.22 -10.80
N GLU A 81 8.27 4.78 -11.31
CA GLU A 81 8.98 5.92 -10.68
C GLU A 81 8.10 7.19 -10.62
N SER A 82 7.24 7.37 -11.63
CA SER A 82 6.34 8.52 -11.74
C SER A 82 5.32 8.57 -10.60
N TYR A 83 4.75 7.42 -10.19
CA TYR A 83 3.76 7.41 -9.09
C TYR A 83 4.37 7.68 -7.72
N THR A 84 5.66 7.40 -7.53
CA THR A 84 6.34 7.66 -6.27
C THR A 84 6.60 9.15 -6.10
N SER A 85 7.02 9.83 -7.18
CA SER A 85 7.29 11.27 -7.18
C SER A 85 6.03 12.15 -7.20
N GLU A 86 4.92 11.70 -7.79
CA GLU A 86 3.64 12.43 -7.76
C GLU A 86 3.04 12.52 -6.34
N ASN A 87 3.27 11.53 -5.48
CA ASN A 87 2.68 11.47 -4.14
C ASN A 87 3.18 12.57 -3.19
N ASP A 88 4.32 13.20 -3.45
CA ASP A 88 4.91 14.20 -2.55
C ASP A 88 4.31 15.61 -2.72
N LYS A 89 3.54 15.86 -3.79
CA LYS A 89 2.97 17.18 -4.10
C LYS A 89 1.56 17.42 -3.55
N GLY A 90 1.01 16.45 -2.82
CA GLY A 90 -0.32 16.52 -2.20
C GLY A 90 -1.47 16.11 -3.13
N PHE A 91 -2.56 15.64 -2.53
CA PHE A 91 -3.75 15.15 -3.23
C PHE A 91 -4.93 16.10 -3.02
N LYS A 92 -5.91 16.06 -3.94
CA LYS A 92 -7.17 16.78 -3.75
C LYS A 92 -7.90 16.24 -2.52
N THR A 93 -8.35 17.15 -1.66
CA THR A 93 -9.28 16.86 -0.56
C THR A 93 -10.69 16.68 -1.12
N LEU A 94 -11.26 15.48 -1.04
CA LEU A 94 -12.63 15.23 -1.53
C LEU A 94 -13.72 15.66 -0.54
N CYS A 95 -13.40 15.72 0.75
CA CYS A 95 -14.32 16.13 1.83
C CYS A 95 -13.69 17.22 2.70
N PRO A 96 -13.56 18.47 2.20
CA PRO A 96 -12.83 19.55 2.88
C PRO A 96 -13.47 19.98 4.21
N GLN A 97 -14.76 19.74 4.39
CA GLN A 97 -15.51 20.05 5.60
C GLN A 97 -15.37 19.00 6.71
N LEU A 98 -14.64 17.90 6.46
CA LEU A 98 -14.47 16.85 7.46
C LEU A 98 -13.74 17.41 8.68
N ARG A 99 -14.31 17.15 9.85
CA ARG A 99 -13.67 17.38 11.15
C ARG A 99 -12.39 16.54 11.29
N PRO A 100 -11.55 16.77 12.32
CA PRO A 100 -10.27 16.07 12.43
C PRO A 100 -10.39 14.55 12.36
N ILE A 101 -9.43 13.93 11.68
CA ILE A 101 -9.28 12.49 11.62
C ILE A 101 -8.39 12.05 12.77
N VAL A 102 -8.81 11.07 13.57
CA VAL A 102 -8.01 10.51 14.66
C VAL A 102 -7.54 9.11 14.28
N ILE A 103 -6.23 8.88 14.26
CA ILE A 103 -5.65 7.56 14.01
C ILE A 103 -5.19 6.94 15.33
N ILE A 104 -5.86 5.87 15.73
CA ILE A 104 -5.49 5.05 16.89
C ILE A 104 -4.38 4.10 16.47
N GLY A 105 -3.24 4.15 17.18
CA GLY A 105 -2.00 3.48 16.75
C GLY A 105 -1.31 4.23 15.60
N GLY A 106 -1.50 5.55 15.51
CA GLY A 106 -0.96 6.39 14.44
C GLY A 106 0.58 6.46 14.38
N ASN A 107 1.30 6.14 15.47
CA ASN A 107 2.78 6.02 15.42
C ASN A 107 3.25 4.66 14.89
N GLY A 108 2.35 3.68 14.77
CA GLY A 108 2.61 2.41 14.11
C GLY A 108 2.93 2.59 12.62
N GLN A 109 3.59 1.60 12.00
CA GLN A 109 4.05 1.72 10.62
C GLN A 109 2.92 2.04 9.63
N MET A 110 1.82 1.27 9.68
CA MET A 110 0.65 1.52 8.82
C MET A 110 -0.08 2.82 9.19
N GLY A 111 -0.19 3.13 10.48
CA GLY A 111 -0.78 4.38 10.97
C GLY A 111 -0.04 5.61 10.43
N ARG A 112 1.30 5.58 10.39
CA ARG A 112 2.12 6.65 9.81
C ARG A 112 1.92 6.81 8.31
N LEU A 113 1.75 5.71 7.57
CA LEU A 113 1.45 5.77 6.14
C LEU A 113 0.12 6.48 5.89
N PHE A 114 -0.96 6.08 6.58
CA PHE A 114 -2.26 6.73 6.45
C PHE A 114 -2.25 8.17 6.95
N ASN A 115 -1.53 8.47 8.04
CA ASN A 115 -1.33 9.84 8.52
C ASN A 115 -0.72 10.72 7.42
N ARG A 116 0.38 10.26 6.79
CA ARG A 116 1.03 10.97 5.68
C ARG A 116 0.07 11.19 4.51
N LEU A 117 -0.63 10.15 4.04
CA LEU A 117 -1.53 10.25 2.88
C LEU A 117 -2.71 11.20 3.15
N LEU A 118 -3.30 11.15 4.34
CA LEU A 118 -4.39 12.04 4.73
C LEU A 118 -3.91 13.48 4.89
N THR A 119 -2.74 13.71 5.52
CA THR A 119 -2.15 15.04 5.65
C THR A 119 -1.80 15.64 4.28
N LEU A 120 -1.23 14.84 3.38
CA LEU A 120 -0.98 15.24 1.99
C LEU A 120 -2.27 15.54 1.22
N SER A 121 -3.40 14.97 1.65
CA SER A 121 -4.72 15.26 1.09
C SER A 121 -5.41 16.45 1.77
N GLY A 122 -4.72 17.21 2.63
CA GLY A 122 -5.23 18.42 3.27
C GLY A 122 -6.08 18.20 4.52
N TYR A 123 -6.17 16.97 5.04
CA TYR A 123 -6.93 16.69 6.26
C TYR A 123 -6.13 17.01 7.53
N GLN A 124 -6.82 17.47 8.57
CA GLN A 124 -6.24 17.57 9.90
C GLN A 124 -6.21 16.18 10.55
N VAL A 125 -5.01 15.66 10.82
CA VAL A 125 -4.82 14.35 11.45
C VAL A 125 -4.31 14.50 12.88
N LYS A 126 -4.97 13.82 13.82
CA LYS A 126 -4.53 13.65 15.21
C LYS A 126 -4.15 12.18 15.43
N VAL A 127 -3.22 11.93 16.34
CA VAL A 127 -2.79 10.57 16.72
C VAL A 127 -3.22 10.29 18.15
N LEU A 128 -3.70 9.06 18.38
CA LEU A 128 -3.96 8.52 19.71
C LEU A 128 -3.17 7.22 19.84
N ASP A 129 -2.19 7.18 20.74
CA ASP A 129 -1.40 5.99 21.04
C ASP A 129 -1.58 5.52 22.49
N GLN A 130 -0.84 4.50 22.91
CA GLN A 130 -0.98 3.85 24.22
C GLN A 130 -0.92 4.81 25.42
N GLN A 131 -0.12 5.88 25.30
CA GLN A 131 0.05 6.88 26.35
C GLN A 131 -1.05 7.96 26.37
N ASP A 132 -1.83 8.08 25.29
CA ASP A 132 -2.80 9.17 25.10
C ASP A 132 -4.21 8.79 25.54
N TRP A 133 -4.44 7.55 25.94
CA TRP A 133 -5.75 7.05 26.41
C TRP A 133 -6.39 7.89 27.53
N PRO A 134 -5.66 8.48 28.50
CA PRO A 134 -6.26 9.39 29.47
C PRO A 134 -6.92 10.64 28.84
N GLN A 135 -6.54 11.01 27.62
CA GLN A 135 -7.07 12.15 26.86
C GLN A 135 -8.00 11.72 25.72
N ALA A 136 -8.33 10.42 25.60
CA ALA A 136 -9.08 9.86 24.48
C ALA A 136 -10.42 10.56 24.25
N GLU A 137 -11.17 10.84 25.32
CA GLU A 137 -12.46 11.52 25.24
C GLU A 137 -12.34 12.92 24.61
N SER A 138 -11.33 13.70 25.02
CA SER A 138 -11.08 15.03 24.44
C SER A 138 -10.58 14.97 23.00
N LEU A 139 -9.82 13.93 22.62
CA LEU A 139 -9.30 13.79 21.26
C LEU A 139 -10.38 13.35 20.28
N LEU A 140 -11.33 12.52 20.74
CA LEU A 140 -12.35 11.87 19.93
C LEU A 140 -13.69 12.63 19.91
N SER A 141 -13.93 13.56 20.83
CA SER A 141 -15.21 14.28 20.99
C SER A 141 -15.63 15.08 19.75
N ASP A 142 -14.68 15.55 18.95
CA ASP A 142 -14.92 16.29 17.70
C ASP A 142 -14.36 15.56 16.47
N ALA A 143 -14.13 14.24 16.56
CA ALA A 143 -13.62 13.48 15.43
C ALA A 143 -14.68 13.38 14.31
N GLY A 144 -14.27 13.66 13.07
CA GLY A 144 -15.08 13.37 11.88
C GLY A 144 -14.87 11.95 11.38
N MET A 145 -13.70 11.37 11.66
CA MET A 145 -13.37 9.99 11.34
C MET A 145 -12.34 9.45 12.35
N VAL A 146 -12.50 8.18 12.74
CA VAL A 146 -11.56 7.46 13.60
C VAL A 146 -11.05 6.23 12.85
N ILE A 147 -9.73 6.10 12.72
CA ILE A 147 -9.08 4.96 12.08
C ILE A 147 -8.35 4.13 13.13
N VAL A 148 -8.70 2.85 13.25
CA VAL A 148 -8.06 1.88 14.14
C VAL A 148 -6.95 1.14 13.40
N SER A 149 -5.70 1.47 13.73
CA SER A 149 -4.48 0.92 13.14
C SER A 149 -3.55 0.32 14.21
N VAL A 150 -4.09 -0.61 15.01
CA VAL A 150 -3.37 -1.32 16.09
C VAL A 150 -3.13 -2.79 15.73
N PRO A 151 -2.26 -3.52 16.46
CA PRO A 151 -2.06 -4.95 16.23
C PRO A 151 -3.37 -5.75 16.36
N ILE A 152 -3.57 -6.73 15.48
CA ILE A 152 -4.82 -7.51 15.36
C ILE A 152 -5.32 -8.05 16.70
N HIS A 153 -4.41 -8.57 17.53
CA HIS A 153 -4.75 -9.20 18.82
C HIS A 153 -5.28 -8.23 19.89
N VAL A 154 -5.17 -6.91 19.69
CA VAL A 154 -5.75 -5.89 20.58
C VAL A 154 -6.84 -5.06 19.90
N THR A 155 -7.13 -5.29 18.62
CA THR A 155 -8.07 -4.47 17.84
C THR A 155 -9.47 -4.42 18.46
N GLU A 156 -10.07 -5.57 18.77
CA GLU A 156 -11.42 -5.63 19.37
C GLU A 156 -11.47 -4.98 20.76
N GLN A 157 -10.42 -5.20 21.57
CA GLN A 157 -10.31 -4.57 22.90
C GLN A 157 -10.22 -3.05 22.80
N VAL A 158 -9.43 -2.54 21.85
CA VAL A 158 -9.29 -1.10 21.60
C VAL A 158 -10.61 -0.49 21.13
N ILE A 159 -11.32 -1.16 20.21
CA ILE A 159 -12.64 -0.73 19.74
C ILE A 159 -13.65 -0.69 20.89
N GLY A 160 -13.68 -1.73 21.73
CA GLY A 160 -14.58 -1.80 22.89
C GLY A 160 -14.28 -0.76 23.98
N ARG A 161 -13.09 -0.14 23.98
CA ARG A 161 -12.69 0.91 24.91
C ARG A 161 -13.02 2.32 24.39
N LEU A 162 -13.50 2.47 23.15
CA LEU A 162 -13.78 3.79 22.60
C LEU A 162 -14.82 4.53 23.44
N PRO A 163 -14.61 5.82 23.76
CA PRO A 163 -15.69 6.65 24.28
C PRO A 163 -16.77 6.81 23.22
N LYS A 164 -17.93 7.36 23.62
CA LYS A 164 -18.99 7.67 22.65
C LYS A 164 -18.45 8.62 21.58
N LEU A 165 -18.45 8.17 20.33
CA LEU A 165 -18.09 8.99 19.17
C LEU A 165 -19.29 9.86 18.76
N PRO A 166 -19.05 10.99 18.07
CA PRO A 166 -20.12 11.72 17.39
C PRO A 166 -20.92 10.81 16.46
N ASP A 167 -22.25 10.96 16.40
CA ASP A 167 -23.13 10.05 15.67
C ASP A 167 -22.83 9.99 14.16
N ASP A 168 -22.27 11.05 13.61
CA ASP A 168 -21.83 11.20 12.20
C ASP A 168 -20.35 10.84 11.98
N CYS A 169 -19.58 10.52 13.03
CA CYS A 169 -18.18 10.12 12.92
C CYS A 169 -18.07 8.79 12.18
N ILE A 170 -17.16 8.70 11.20
CA ILE A 170 -16.91 7.46 10.48
C ILE A 170 -15.91 6.61 11.29
N LEU A 171 -16.28 5.38 11.66
CA LEU A 171 -15.36 4.45 12.34
C LEU A 171 -14.78 3.45 11.33
N VAL A 172 -13.46 3.41 11.23
CA VAL A 172 -12.70 2.62 10.24
C VAL A 172 -11.65 1.75 10.93
N ASP A 173 -11.42 0.53 10.45
CA ASP A 173 -10.26 -0.29 10.85
C ASP A 173 -9.34 -0.60 9.66
N LEU A 174 -8.05 -0.82 9.94
CA LEU A 174 -7.03 -1.25 8.96
C LEU A 174 -6.50 -2.68 9.24
N ALA A 175 -7.20 -3.49 10.02
CA ALA A 175 -6.74 -4.82 10.42
C ALA A 175 -6.63 -5.78 9.23
N SER A 176 -5.80 -6.81 9.33
CA SER A 176 -5.69 -7.83 8.27
C SER A 176 -6.75 -8.93 8.35
N VAL A 177 -7.56 -8.94 9.41
CA VAL A 177 -8.78 -9.74 9.57
C VAL A 177 -9.97 -8.79 9.64
N LYS A 178 -11.13 -9.17 9.11
CA LYS A 178 -12.25 -8.24 8.94
C LYS A 178 -13.45 -8.61 9.78
N ASN A 179 -13.80 -9.89 9.91
CA ASN A 179 -15.05 -10.26 10.55
C ASN A 179 -15.11 -9.84 12.04
N PRO A 180 -14.15 -10.20 12.92
CA PRO A 180 -14.22 -9.78 14.32
C PRO A 180 -14.12 -8.25 14.52
N PRO A 181 -13.15 -7.52 13.91
CA PRO A 181 -13.08 -6.06 14.05
C PRO A 181 -14.33 -5.33 13.56
N LEU A 182 -14.92 -5.76 12.43
CA LEU A 182 -16.11 -5.12 11.89
C LEU A 182 -17.31 -5.27 12.83
N GLN A 183 -17.50 -6.46 13.43
CA GLN A 183 -18.57 -6.68 14.41
C GLN A 183 -18.34 -5.87 15.69
N ALA A 184 -17.09 -5.76 16.16
CA ALA A 184 -16.75 -4.91 17.30
C ALA A 184 -17.08 -3.43 17.01
N MET A 185 -16.74 -2.91 15.82
CA MET A 185 -17.06 -1.54 15.43
C MET A 185 -18.56 -1.28 15.33
N LEU A 186 -19.31 -2.21 14.72
CA LEU A 186 -20.77 -2.11 14.60
C LEU A 186 -21.48 -2.12 15.97
N SER A 187 -20.88 -2.76 16.97
CA SER A 187 -21.39 -2.82 18.33
C SER A 187 -21.02 -1.58 19.15
N ALA A 188 -19.80 -1.04 18.96
CA ALA A 188 -19.30 0.10 19.70
C ALA A 188 -19.81 1.46 19.18
N HIS A 189 -20.23 1.53 17.92
CA HIS A 189 -20.66 2.78 17.28
C HIS A 189 -21.99 2.62 16.54
N SER A 190 -22.89 3.60 16.66
CA SER A 190 -24.20 3.63 15.97
C SER A 190 -24.15 4.28 14.58
N GLY A 191 -23.12 5.09 14.29
CA GLY A 191 -22.96 5.80 13.03
C GLY A 191 -22.31 4.97 11.91
N PRO A 192 -21.66 5.63 10.94
CA PRO A 192 -21.02 4.98 9.80
C PRO A 192 -19.83 4.09 10.19
N VAL A 193 -19.74 2.90 9.59
CA VAL A 193 -18.69 1.91 9.87
C VAL A 193 -18.15 1.28 8.58
N LEU A 194 -16.83 1.25 8.43
CA LEU A 194 -16.13 0.70 7.27
C LEU A 194 -14.92 -0.16 7.68
N GLY A 195 -14.84 -1.40 7.24
CA GLY A 195 -13.63 -2.21 7.38
C GLY A 195 -12.71 -2.04 6.18
N LEU A 196 -11.43 -1.72 6.37
CA LEU A 196 -10.41 -1.70 5.32
C LEU A 196 -9.31 -2.72 5.60
N HIS A 197 -8.72 -3.26 4.53
CA HIS A 197 -7.49 -4.03 4.58
C HIS A 197 -6.58 -3.61 3.42
N PRO A 198 -5.55 -2.79 3.71
CA PRO A 198 -4.48 -2.52 2.76
C PRO A 198 -3.69 -3.80 2.49
N MET A 199 -3.71 -4.31 1.25
CA MET A 199 -3.04 -5.55 0.86
C MET A 199 -1.54 -5.35 0.58
N PHE A 200 -0.92 -4.40 1.28
CA PHE A 200 0.46 -3.96 1.09
C PHE A 200 1.07 -3.56 2.43
N GLY A 201 2.40 -3.63 2.49
CA GLY A 201 3.17 -3.20 3.66
C GLY A 201 3.31 -1.68 3.76
N PRO A 202 3.73 -1.16 4.92
CA PRO A 202 3.89 0.26 5.17
C PRO A 202 5.04 0.90 4.40
N ASP A 203 6.01 0.11 3.92
CA ASP A 203 7.18 0.58 3.17
C ASP A 203 6.88 0.84 1.67
N VAL A 204 5.59 0.83 1.30
CA VAL A 204 5.21 1.08 -0.09
C VAL A 204 5.52 2.53 -0.47
N GLY A 205 6.31 2.72 -1.53
CA GLY A 205 6.63 4.06 -2.03
C GLY A 205 5.42 4.80 -2.62
N SER A 206 4.43 4.07 -3.13
CA SER A 206 3.17 4.63 -3.63
C SER A 206 2.04 3.61 -3.54
N VAL A 207 0.84 4.06 -3.14
CA VAL A 207 -0.36 3.21 -3.14
C VAL A 207 -0.97 3.02 -4.53
N ALA A 208 -0.40 3.66 -5.56
CA ALA A 208 -0.80 3.44 -6.94
C ALA A 208 -0.72 1.95 -7.32
N LYS A 209 -1.81 1.43 -7.89
CA LYS A 209 -2.01 0.02 -8.29
C LYS A 209 -2.11 -0.97 -7.13
N GLN A 210 -1.88 -0.53 -5.89
CA GLN A 210 -2.01 -1.40 -4.73
C GLN A 210 -3.48 -1.70 -4.45
N VAL A 211 -3.75 -2.88 -3.90
CA VAL A 211 -5.12 -3.30 -3.60
C VAL A 211 -5.48 -2.87 -2.17
N VAL A 212 -6.64 -2.25 -2.01
CA VAL A 212 -7.29 -2.08 -0.71
C VAL A 212 -8.62 -2.83 -0.77
N VAL A 213 -8.74 -3.85 0.07
CA VAL A 213 -10.02 -4.54 0.25
C VAL A 213 -10.87 -3.76 1.22
N TYR A 214 -12.17 -3.67 0.95
CA TYR A 214 -13.11 -3.03 1.86
C TYR A 214 -14.35 -3.88 2.10
N CYS A 215 -14.86 -3.79 3.33
CA CYS A 215 -16.04 -4.48 3.81
C CYS A 215 -17.01 -3.44 4.39
N ASP A 216 -18.20 -3.35 3.80
CA ASP A 216 -19.23 -2.43 4.28
C ASP A 216 -19.73 -2.85 5.67
N GLY A 217 -19.78 -1.89 6.60
CA GLY A 217 -20.41 -2.07 7.90
C GLY A 217 -21.79 -1.45 7.93
N ARG A 218 -21.85 -0.11 7.98
CA ARG A 218 -23.10 0.66 8.10
C ARG A 218 -22.98 2.02 7.43
N GLN A 219 -24.07 2.50 6.81
CA GLN A 219 -24.17 3.82 6.15
C GLN A 219 -23.08 4.07 5.10
N PRO A 220 -22.99 3.24 4.04
CA PRO A 220 -21.97 3.37 2.99
C PRO A 220 -21.95 4.73 2.28
N GLU A 221 -23.10 5.38 2.20
CA GLU A 221 -23.23 6.74 1.66
C GLU A 221 -22.37 7.77 2.39
N ALA A 222 -22.11 7.59 3.69
CA ALA A 222 -21.38 8.56 4.51
C ALA A 222 -19.85 8.50 4.29
N TYR A 223 -19.33 7.36 3.83
CA TYR A 223 -17.89 7.16 3.60
C TYR A 223 -17.51 6.94 2.14
N GLN A 224 -18.45 7.13 1.20
CA GLN A 224 -18.18 6.99 -0.23
C GLN A 224 -17.04 7.89 -0.70
N TRP A 225 -16.95 9.11 -0.18
CA TRP A 225 -15.85 10.04 -0.46
C TRP A 225 -14.47 9.48 -0.06
N LEU A 226 -14.39 8.65 0.99
CA LEU A 226 -13.13 8.03 1.44
C LEU A 226 -12.69 6.94 0.48
N LEU A 227 -13.64 6.14 -0.03
CA LEU A 227 -13.35 5.16 -1.09
C LEU A 227 -12.83 5.87 -2.35
N GLU A 228 -13.47 6.96 -2.74
CA GLU A 228 -13.01 7.79 -3.86
C GLU A 228 -11.64 8.42 -3.56
N GLN A 229 -11.38 8.82 -2.31
CA GLN A 229 -10.08 9.38 -1.90
C GLN A 229 -8.96 8.34 -2.03
N LEU A 230 -9.21 7.08 -1.66
CA LEU A 230 -8.27 5.96 -1.86
C LEU A 230 -7.98 5.75 -3.36
N GLN A 231 -8.99 5.89 -4.22
CA GLN A 231 -8.82 5.82 -5.68
C GLN A 231 -8.04 7.01 -6.25
N VAL A 232 -8.23 8.22 -5.70
CA VAL A 232 -7.43 9.40 -6.05
C VAL A 232 -5.95 9.15 -5.75
N TRP A 233 -5.64 8.49 -4.62
CA TRP A 233 -4.27 8.06 -4.31
C TRP A 233 -3.75 6.95 -5.25
N GLY A 234 -4.62 6.38 -6.08
CA GLY A 234 -4.30 5.37 -7.10
C GLY A 234 -4.53 3.92 -6.66
N ALA A 235 -5.14 3.70 -5.49
CA ALA A 235 -5.45 2.36 -5.01
C ALA A 235 -6.56 1.69 -5.84
N ARG A 236 -6.47 0.37 -6.00
CA ARG A 236 -7.52 -0.46 -6.57
C ARG A 236 -8.39 -0.99 -5.44
N LEU A 237 -9.67 -0.62 -5.45
CA LEU A 237 -10.60 -1.08 -4.44
C LEU A 237 -11.23 -2.42 -4.83
N HIS A 238 -11.36 -3.30 -3.85
CA HIS A 238 -12.08 -4.56 -4.00
C HIS A 238 -13.09 -4.72 -2.87
N ARG A 239 -14.37 -4.78 -3.23
CA ARG A 239 -15.47 -4.97 -2.29
C ARG A 239 -15.67 -6.46 -2.00
N ILE A 240 -15.79 -6.82 -0.74
CA ILE A 240 -16.08 -8.21 -0.32
C ILE A 240 -16.77 -8.23 1.05
N SER A 241 -17.48 -9.31 1.36
CA SER A 241 -18.01 -9.50 2.72
C SER A 241 -16.88 -9.82 3.70
N ALA A 242 -17.02 -9.43 4.97
CA ALA A 242 -15.99 -9.68 5.99
C ALA A 242 -15.73 -11.17 6.24
N VAL A 243 -16.76 -12.01 6.10
CA VAL A 243 -16.65 -13.48 6.24
C VAL A 243 -15.86 -14.08 5.09
N GLU A 244 -16.21 -13.72 3.85
CA GLU A 244 -15.54 -14.22 2.65
C GLU A 244 -14.10 -13.70 2.55
N HIS A 245 -13.85 -12.46 2.98
CA HIS A 245 -12.51 -11.92 3.15
C HIS A 245 -11.64 -12.83 4.01
N ASP A 246 -12.09 -13.15 5.23
CA ASP A 246 -11.30 -13.92 6.18
C ASP A 246 -11.07 -15.37 5.68
N GLN A 247 -12.07 -15.96 5.01
CA GLN A 247 -11.92 -17.25 4.33
C GLN A 247 -10.85 -17.22 3.24
N ASN A 248 -10.84 -16.18 2.40
CA ASN A 248 -9.82 -16.03 1.35
C ASN A 248 -8.43 -15.74 1.92
N MET A 249 -8.33 -14.95 3.00
CA MET A 249 -7.06 -14.63 3.64
C MET A 249 -6.41 -15.86 4.31
N ALA A 250 -7.19 -16.87 4.68
CA ALA A 250 -6.64 -18.15 5.16
C ALA A 250 -5.70 -18.80 4.10
N PHE A 251 -6.03 -18.68 2.82
CA PHE A 251 -5.21 -19.22 1.73
C PHE A 251 -4.14 -18.22 1.27
N ILE A 252 -4.52 -16.95 1.10
CA ILE A 252 -3.64 -15.92 0.53
C ILE A 252 -2.53 -15.51 1.51
N GLN A 253 -2.87 -15.33 2.77
CA GLN A 253 -1.95 -14.85 3.80
C GLN A 253 -1.54 -15.97 4.75
N ALA A 254 -2.49 -16.63 5.42
CA ALA A 254 -2.15 -17.53 6.52
C ALA A 254 -1.31 -18.73 6.07
N LEU A 255 -1.77 -19.46 5.05
CA LEU A 255 -1.05 -20.59 4.49
C LEU A 255 0.31 -20.18 3.90
N ARG A 256 0.36 -19.05 3.18
CA ARG A 256 1.59 -18.54 2.58
C ARG A 256 2.63 -18.20 3.65
N HIS A 257 2.23 -17.46 4.69
CA HIS A 257 3.12 -17.08 5.78
C HIS A 257 3.57 -18.28 6.60
N PHE A 258 2.67 -19.24 6.86
CA PHE A 258 3.01 -20.49 7.53
C PHE A 258 4.08 -21.27 6.76
N ALA A 259 3.89 -21.49 5.46
CA ALA A 259 4.86 -22.21 4.62
C ALA A 259 6.22 -21.50 4.60
N THR A 260 6.22 -20.18 4.44
CA THR A 260 7.46 -19.38 4.45
C THR A 260 8.16 -19.41 5.81
N PHE A 261 7.40 -19.35 6.91
CA PHE A 261 7.95 -19.42 8.26
C PHE A 261 8.51 -20.79 8.59
N ALA A 262 7.78 -21.87 8.27
CA ALA A 262 8.24 -23.25 8.48
C ALA A 262 9.54 -23.51 7.69
N TYR A 263 9.61 -23.05 6.44
CA TYR A 263 10.81 -23.15 5.63
C TYR A 263 11.99 -22.36 6.23
N GLY A 264 11.77 -21.11 6.65
CA GLY A 264 12.80 -20.30 7.29
C GLY A 264 13.29 -20.86 8.64
N LEU A 265 12.38 -21.40 9.45
CA LEU A 265 12.72 -22.06 10.71
C LEU A 265 13.57 -23.30 10.47
N HIS A 266 13.18 -24.15 9.51
CA HIS A 266 13.94 -25.35 9.17
C HIS A 266 15.36 -25.01 8.68
N LEU A 267 15.51 -23.99 7.82
CA LEU A 267 16.84 -23.52 7.41
C LEU A 267 17.69 -23.03 8.59
N ALA A 268 17.08 -22.38 9.58
CA ALA A 268 17.78 -21.93 10.78
C ALA A 268 18.22 -23.09 11.69
N GLU A 269 17.41 -24.15 11.79
CA GLU A 269 17.72 -25.34 12.59
C GLU A 269 18.85 -26.18 11.96
N GLU A 270 18.90 -26.28 10.64
CA GLU A 270 19.92 -27.05 9.90
C GLU A 270 21.30 -26.36 9.85
N ASN A 271 21.44 -25.15 10.42
CA ASN A 271 22.70 -24.37 10.44
C ASN A 271 23.38 -24.25 9.06
N VAL A 272 22.58 -24.06 8.00
CA VAL A 272 23.09 -23.99 6.63
C VAL A 272 23.93 -22.72 6.39
N GLN A 273 24.97 -22.84 5.55
CA GLN A 273 25.73 -21.67 5.10
C GLN A 273 24.97 -20.95 3.97
N LEU A 274 24.26 -19.87 4.33
CA LEU A 274 23.38 -19.15 3.39
C LEU A 274 24.13 -18.62 2.15
N GLU A 275 25.38 -18.15 2.31
CA GLU A 275 26.22 -17.67 1.21
C GLU A 275 26.47 -18.77 0.17
N GLN A 276 26.72 -20.00 0.63
CA GLN A 276 26.93 -21.15 -0.25
C GLN A 276 25.65 -21.53 -0.98
N LEU A 277 24.50 -21.51 -0.29
CA LEU A 277 23.19 -21.74 -0.92
C LEU A 277 22.90 -20.70 -2.00
N LEU A 278 23.17 -19.41 -1.74
CA LEU A 278 22.97 -18.33 -2.71
C LEU A 278 23.91 -18.46 -3.91
N ALA A 279 25.16 -18.88 -3.71
CA ALA A 279 26.13 -19.10 -4.78
C ALA A 279 25.68 -20.21 -5.75
N LEU A 280 25.05 -21.27 -5.24
CA LEU A 280 24.56 -22.40 -6.01
C LEU A 280 23.12 -22.23 -6.54
N SER A 281 22.40 -21.22 -6.05
CA SER A 281 20.99 -20.98 -6.42
C SER A 281 20.85 -20.33 -7.79
N SER A 282 19.94 -20.87 -8.60
CA SER A 282 19.44 -20.18 -9.80
C SER A 282 18.61 -18.93 -9.40
N PRO A 283 18.27 -18.03 -10.33
CA PRO A 283 17.53 -16.81 -10.01
C PRO A 283 16.20 -17.05 -9.27
N ILE A 284 15.47 -18.12 -9.59
CA ILE A 284 14.20 -18.43 -8.92
C ILE A 284 14.40 -18.84 -7.46
N TYR A 285 15.41 -19.67 -7.16
CA TYR A 285 15.72 -20.09 -5.79
C TYR A 285 16.27 -18.94 -4.95
N ARG A 286 17.06 -18.02 -5.55
CA ARG A 286 17.47 -16.79 -4.87
C ARG A 286 16.28 -15.93 -4.49
N LEU A 287 15.28 -15.82 -5.37
CA LEU A 287 14.05 -15.08 -5.09
C LEU A 287 13.26 -15.72 -3.94
N GLU A 288 13.13 -17.05 -3.92
CA GLU A 288 12.47 -17.77 -2.82
C GLU A 288 13.17 -17.53 -1.48
N LEU A 289 14.50 -17.67 -1.43
CA LEU A 289 15.28 -17.37 -0.23
C LEU A 289 15.15 -15.91 0.20
N ALA A 290 15.11 -14.96 -0.75
CA ALA A 290 14.89 -13.56 -0.45
C ALA A 290 13.49 -13.30 0.14
N MET A 291 12.46 -13.96 -0.38
CA MET A 291 11.09 -13.88 0.16
C MET A 291 11.01 -14.44 1.59
N VAL A 292 11.72 -15.53 1.87
CA VAL A 292 11.80 -16.13 3.21
C VAL A 292 12.52 -15.20 4.17
N GLY A 293 13.70 -14.69 3.79
CA GLY A 293 14.46 -13.75 4.60
C GLY A 293 13.66 -12.48 4.90
N ALA A 294 12.98 -11.92 3.89
CA ALA A 294 12.09 -10.77 4.09
C ALA A 294 10.98 -11.08 5.09
N ALA A 295 10.22 -12.17 4.92
CA ALA A 295 9.11 -12.51 5.80
C ALA A 295 9.53 -12.81 7.26
N VAL A 296 10.65 -13.52 7.45
CA VAL A 296 11.14 -13.92 8.77
C VAL A 296 11.78 -12.73 9.52
N CYS A 297 12.52 -11.87 8.82
CA CYS A 297 13.18 -10.71 9.41
C CYS A 297 12.24 -9.51 9.62
N THR A 298 11.27 -9.28 8.73
CA THR A 298 10.36 -8.11 8.79
C THR A 298 9.02 -8.40 9.49
N GLY A 299 8.68 -9.67 9.72
CA GLY A 299 7.46 -10.05 10.44
C GLY A 299 7.46 -9.56 11.89
N SER A 300 6.59 -8.60 12.20
CA SER A 300 6.24 -8.20 13.58
C SER A 300 5.98 -9.45 14.44
N ALA A 301 6.46 -9.46 15.68
CA ALA A 301 6.21 -10.53 16.65
C ALA A 301 4.70 -10.85 16.82
N ALA A 302 3.80 -9.93 16.46
CA ALA A 302 2.36 -10.15 16.44
C ALA A 302 1.90 -11.14 15.36
N VAL A 303 2.53 -11.14 14.19
CA VAL A 303 2.26 -12.12 13.12
C VAL A 303 2.75 -13.50 13.56
N ARG A 304 3.89 -13.59 14.24
CA ARG A 304 4.41 -14.83 14.84
C ARG A 304 3.48 -15.42 15.90
N ARG A 305 2.81 -14.57 16.71
CA ARG A 305 1.85 -15.01 17.75
C ARG A 305 0.51 -15.46 17.19
N TYR A 306 -0.02 -14.83 16.14
CA TYR A 306 -1.31 -15.20 15.56
C TYR A 306 -1.28 -16.62 14.97
N TYR A 307 -0.16 -17.02 14.36
CA TYR A 307 0.01 -18.38 13.81
C TYR A 307 0.29 -19.45 14.86
N TYR A 308 0.79 -19.09 16.04
CA TYR A 308 0.98 -20.04 17.15
C TYR A 308 -0.36 -20.47 17.79
N VAL A 309 -1.41 -19.66 17.64
CA VAL A 309 -2.75 -19.92 18.21
C VAL A 309 -3.62 -20.77 17.28
N LEU A 310 -3.42 -20.69 15.95
CA LEU A 310 -4.13 -21.53 14.98
C LEU A 310 -3.52 -22.93 14.80
N GLY A 311 -2.35 -23.18 15.40
CA GLY A 311 -1.67 -24.48 15.41
C GLY A 311 -1.90 -25.30 16.68
N ARG A 312 -2.90 -24.96 17.51
CA ARG A 312 -3.36 -25.76 18.65
C ARG A 312 -4.86 -25.96 18.63
#